data_AF-A0A7L3HT43-F1
#
_entry.id   AF-A0A7L3HT43-F1
#
_cell.length_a   1.000
_cell.length_b   1.000
_cell.length_c   1.000
_cell.angle_alpha   90.00
_cell.angle_beta   90.00
_cell.angle_gamma   90.00
#
_symmetry.space_group_name_H-M   'P 1'
#
loop_
_entity.id
_entity.type
_entity.pdbx_description
1 polymer ?
#
loop_
_entity_poly.entity_id
_entity_poly.type
_entity_poly.pdbx_seq_one_letter_code
_entity_poly.pdbx_strand_id
1 'polypeptide(L)'
;GRLEAVTQQMGYHPQYLDSFLKTQHYLMHMDGPLPFDCRHYIAIMAAARHQCRYLVNLHVLQFLRAGGDPQWLRGLEFIPPKLRNLNEINKILAHRPWLITKEHIEKLLKISEWSWSLAELVHAVVLLAHCHALASFVFGCGCEQDEGLGGRGSLKPLSLGNQCFCEATAGNSYSQELLRINRKRSLDSCMELDSLRERMQRIHVETEGRDEMRLLQQDREEGEGQGAEVGAQGGTEHCSDLSAGLSPLADTDGEVTGATNLACYMQDPDFGYQDFARRDEDQTQVFRVQDYSWEDHGFSLVNRLYSDIGHLLDE
;
A
#
# COMPACT_ATOMS: atom_id res chain seq x y z
N GLY A 1 -2.34 22.27 -16.52
CA GLY A 1 -1.64 21.04 -16.12
C GLY A 1 -2.65 20.15 -15.42
N ARG A 2 -2.80 18.91 -15.86
CA ARG A 2 -3.66 17.95 -15.14
C ARG A 2 -2.87 17.49 -13.92
N LEU A 3 -3.34 17.87 -12.73
CA LEU A 3 -2.91 17.23 -11.48
C LEU A 3 -3.12 15.72 -11.68
N GLU A 4 -2.13 14.88 -11.37
CA GLU A 4 -2.24 13.42 -11.46
C GLU A 4 -3.49 12.97 -10.69
N ALA A 5 -4.25 11.99 -11.22
CA ALA A 5 -5.53 11.57 -10.66
C ALA A 5 -5.42 11.19 -9.16
N VAL A 6 -4.28 10.60 -8.79
CA VAL A 6 -3.89 10.29 -7.41
C VAL A 6 -3.85 11.55 -6.53
N THR A 7 -3.17 12.61 -6.96
CA THR A 7 -3.08 13.87 -6.21
C THR A 7 -4.45 14.51 -6.00
N GLN A 8 -5.36 14.38 -6.98
CA GLN A 8 -6.72 14.89 -6.85
C GLN A 8 -7.51 14.13 -5.76
N GLN A 9 -7.39 12.81 -5.71
CA GLN A 9 -8.04 12.00 -4.67
C GLN A 9 -7.46 12.25 -3.28
N MET A 10 -6.14 12.35 -3.17
CA MET A 10 -5.50 12.70 -1.89
C MET A 10 -5.84 14.12 -1.42
N GLY A 11 -6.25 15.01 -2.33
CA GLY A 11 -6.67 16.39 -2.03
C GLY A 11 -7.89 16.50 -1.10
N TYR A 12 -8.67 15.44 -0.90
CA TYR A 12 -9.72 15.39 0.13
C TYR A 12 -9.16 15.38 1.56
N HIS A 13 -7.88 15.04 1.73
CA HIS A 13 -7.16 15.01 3.01
C HIS A 13 -5.87 15.83 2.92
N PRO A 14 -5.93 17.18 3.03
CA PRO A 14 -4.80 18.06 2.74
C PRO A 14 -3.54 17.81 3.57
N GLN A 15 -3.70 17.42 4.84
CA GLN A 15 -2.57 17.11 5.72
C GLN A 15 -1.81 15.87 5.22
N TYR A 16 -2.54 14.80 4.88
CA TYR A 16 -1.94 13.59 4.31
C TYR A 16 -1.31 13.86 2.94
N LEU A 17 -1.98 14.68 2.11
CA LEU A 17 -1.44 15.06 0.80
C LEU A 17 -0.10 15.78 0.91
N ASP A 18 0.06 16.68 1.89
CA ASP A 18 1.32 17.40 2.11
C ASP A 18 2.47 16.43 2.45
N SER A 19 2.26 15.54 3.44
CA SER A 19 3.23 14.49 3.79
C SER A 19 3.54 13.58 2.58
N PHE A 20 2.52 13.15 1.84
CA PHE A 20 2.70 12.33 0.64
C PHE A 20 3.55 13.04 -0.42
N LEU A 21 3.26 14.31 -0.72
CA LEU A 21 3.99 15.06 -1.75
C LEU A 21 5.45 15.30 -1.34
N LYS A 22 5.72 15.63 -0.05
CA LYS A 22 7.07 15.75 0.49
C LYS A 22 7.84 14.44 0.30
N THR A 23 7.27 13.32 0.73
CA THR A 23 7.88 11.99 0.63
C THR A 23 8.11 11.57 -0.82
N GLN A 24 7.12 11.76 -1.69
CA GLN A 24 7.23 11.44 -3.12
C GLN A 24 8.29 12.30 -3.82
N HIS A 25 8.36 13.60 -3.49
CA HIS A 25 9.39 14.48 -4.03
C HIS A 25 10.79 14.06 -3.58
N TYR A 26 10.94 13.76 -2.28
CA TYR A 26 12.20 13.29 -1.72
C TYR A 26 12.68 11.98 -2.36
N LEU A 27 11.78 11.00 -2.46
CA LEU A 27 12.12 9.69 -3.03
C LEU A 27 12.47 9.76 -4.52
N MET A 28 11.70 10.52 -5.31
CA MET A 28 11.78 10.44 -6.77
C MET A 28 12.61 11.55 -7.42
N HIS A 29 12.76 12.72 -6.78
CA HIS A 29 13.30 13.91 -7.44
C HIS A 29 14.49 14.55 -6.72
N MET A 30 14.70 14.29 -5.42
CA MET A 30 15.86 14.80 -4.69
C MET A 30 17.11 13.94 -4.93
N ASP A 31 18.29 14.50 -4.69
CA ASP A 31 19.53 13.73 -4.70
C ASP A 31 19.48 12.58 -3.68
N GLY A 32 20.04 11.44 -4.05
CA GLY A 32 19.95 10.23 -3.22
C GLY A 32 20.84 9.11 -3.74
N PRO A 33 20.90 7.97 -3.03
CA PRO A 33 21.81 6.86 -3.36
C PRO A 33 21.62 6.30 -4.78
N LEU A 34 20.40 6.34 -5.31
CA LEU A 34 20.06 5.77 -6.61
C LEU A 34 19.93 6.84 -7.71
N PRO A 35 20.37 6.54 -8.95
CA PRO A 35 20.06 7.36 -10.13
C PRO A 35 18.56 7.44 -10.43
N PHE A 36 18.09 8.56 -11.01
CA PHE A 36 16.66 8.81 -11.25
C PHE A 36 15.96 7.78 -12.15
N ASP A 37 16.63 7.35 -13.22
CA ASP A 37 16.17 6.28 -14.11
C ASP A 37 16.01 4.95 -13.35
N CYS A 38 16.98 4.58 -12.50
CA CYS A 38 16.88 3.40 -11.65
C CYS A 38 15.67 3.47 -10.71
N ARG A 39 15.39 4.63 -10.11
CA ARG A 39 14.24 4.81 -9.20
C ARG A 39 12.91 4.59 -9.91
N HIS A 40 12.73 5.19 -11.09
CA HIS A 40 11.53 4.99 -11.88
C HIS A 40 11.39 3.55 -12.38
N TYR A 41 12.48 2.89 -12.73
CA TYR A 41 12.43 1.48 -13.14
C TYR A 41 12.05 0.56 -11.96
N ILE A 42 12.57 0.82 -10.76
CA ILE A 42 12.15 0.09 -9.54
C ILE A 42 10.66 0.29 -9.28
N ALA A 43 10.14 1.51 -9.47
CA ALA A 43 8.72 1.79 -9.33
C ALA A 43 7.85 1.04 -10.36
N ILE A 44 8.33 0.90 -11.61
CA ILE A 44 7.69 0.04 -12.63
C ILE A 44 7.62 -1.41 -12.14
N MET A 45 8.73 -1.96 -11.65
CA MET A 45 8.79 -3.34 -11.14
C MET A 45 7.84 -3.55 -9.96
N ALA A 46 7.73 -2.58 -9.06
CA ALA A 46 6.83 -2.63 -7.91
C ALA A 46 5.36 -2.59 -8.33
N ALA A 47 4.97 -1.60 -9.14
CA ALA A 47 3.59 -1.44 -9.61
C ALA A 47 3.12 -2.64 -10.45
N ALA A 48 4.02 -3.23 -11.23
CA ALA A 48 3.72 -4.41 -12.02
C ALA A 48 3.28 -5.60 -11.14
N ARG A 49 3.82 -5.77 -9.91
CA ARG A 49 3.42 -6.88 -9.00
C ARG A 49 1.93 -6.90 -8.67
N HIS A 50 1.25 -5.77 -8.79
CA HIS A 50 -0.19 -5.63 -8.58
C HIS A 50 -0.96 -5.41 -9.89
N GLN A 51 -0.32 -5.60 -11.04
CA GLN A 51 -0.89 -5.33 -12.37
C GLN A 51 -1.39 -3.88 -12.53
N CYS A 52 -0.81 -2.93 -11.80
CA CYS A 52 -1.26 -1.53 -11.80
C CYS A 52 -0.77 -0.78 -13.04
N ARG A 53 -1.53 -0.88 -14.14
CA ARG A 53 -1.19 -0.26 -15.44
C ARG A 53 -1.00 1.25 -15.33
N TYR A 54 -1.81 1.93 -14.52
CA TYR A 54 -1.72 3.36 -14.29
C TYR A 54 -0.32 3.78 -13.80
N LEU A 55 0.17 3.16 -12.72
CA LEU A 55 1.46 3.49 -12.13
C LEU A 55 2.62 3.03 -13.02
N VAL A 56 2.50 1.87 -13.68
CA VAL A 56 3.51 1.42 -14.64
C VAL A 56 3.66 2.44 -15.77
N ASN A 57 2.57 2.86 -16.41
CA ASN A 57 2.62 3.84 -17.50
C ASN A 57 3.17 5.19 -17.03
N LEU A 58 2.77 5.65 -15.84
CA LEU A 58 3.29 6.86 -15.23
C LEU A 58 4.81 6.80 -15.08
N HIS A 59 5.32 5.73 -14.48
CA HIS A 59 6.76 5.59 -14.24
C HIS A 59 7.56 5.25 -15.50
N VAL A 60 6.97 4.60 -16.51
CA VAL A 60 7.58 4.46 -17.85
C VAL A 60 7.84 5.84 -18.47
N LEU A 61 6.87 6.75 -18.40
CA LEU A 61 7.03 8.11 -18.92
C LEU A 61 8.13 8.87 -18.17
N GLN A 62 8.18 8.76 -16.84
CA GLN A 62 9.19 9.45 -16.04
C GLN A 62 10.59 8.82 -16.19
N PHE A 63 10.68 7.49 -16.34
CA PHE A 63 11.92 6.79 -16.66
C PHE A 63 12.55 7.31 -17.95
N LEU A 64 11.76 7.43 -19.02
CA LEU A 64 12.23 7.96 -20.30
C LEU A 64 12.63 9.44 -20.20
N ARG A 65 11.91 10.24 -19.41
CA ARG A 65 12.26 11.65 -19.14
C ARG A 65 13.56 11.80 -18.35
N ALA A 66 13.86 10.85 -17.46
CA ALA A 66 15.10 10.80 -16.71
C ALA A 66 16.29 10.30 -17.56
N GLY A 67 16.10 10.02 -18.86
CA GLY A 67 17.14 9.54 -19.76
C GLY A 67 17.41 8.04 -19.66
N GLY A 68 16.49 7.27 -19.07
CA GLY A 68 16.60 5.82 -18.97
C GLY A 68 16.61 5.13 -20.33
N ASP A 69 17.39 4.05 -20.44
CA ASP A 69 17.52 3.28 -21.68
C ASP A 69 16.19 2.59 -22.06
N PRO A 70 15.57 2.92 -23.21
CA PRO A 70 14.33 2.30 -23.66
C PRO A 70 14.41 0.78 -23.80
N GLN A 71 15.60 0.19 -23.96
CA GLN A 71 15.77 -1.26 -24.04
C GLN A 71 15.31 -1.96 -22.75
N TRP A 72 15.43 -1.31 -21.59
CA TRP A 72 15.01 -1.87 -20.30
C TRP A 72 13.51 -2.16 -20.27
N LEU A 73 12.72 -1.38 -21.01
CA LEU A 73 11.26 -1.53 -21.07
C LEU A 73 10.81 -2.78 -21.83
N ARG A 74 11.73 -3.48 -22.51
CA ARG A 74 11.44 -4.75 -23.22
C ARG A 74 11.32 -5.94 -22.27
N GLY A 75 11.77 -5.80 -21.03
CA GLY A 75 11.61 -6.80 -19.97
C GLY A 75 12.88 -7.00 -19.13
N LEU A 76 12.75 -7.84 -18.10
CA LEU A 76 13.81 -8.09 -17.11
C LEU A 76 15.13 -8.63 -17.69
N GLU A 77 15.13 -9.17 -18.89
CA GLU A 77 16.34 -9.65 -19.57
C GLU A 77 17.25 -8.51 -20.04
N PHE A 78 16.70 -7.31 -20.22
CA PHE A 78 17.39 -6.15 -20.80
C PHE A 78 17.92 -5.17 -19.75
N ILE A 79 17.63 -5.39 -18.46
CA ILE A 79 18.12 -4.54 -17.37
C ILE A 79 19.45 -5.02 -16.78
N PRO A 80 20.20 -4.10 -16.12
CA PRO A 80 21.39 -4.44 -15.36
C PRO A 80 21.13 -5.56 -14.33
N PRO A 81 22.08 -6.50 -14.15
CA PRO A 81 21.94 -7.58 -13.16
C PRO A 81 21.66 -7.07 -11.74
N LYS A 82 22.22 -5.90 -11.37
CA LYS A 82 21.97 -5.23 -10.09
C LYS A 82 20.47 -5.04 -9.81
N LEU A 83 19.74 -4.48 -10.76
CA LEU A 83 18.28 -4.27 -10.66
C LEU A 83 17.52 -5.60 -10.76
N ARG A 84 17.96 -6.52 -11.61
CA ARG A 84 17.32 -7.83 -11.75
C ARG A 84 17.31 -8.61 -10.44
N ASN A 85 18.39 -8.54 -9.66
CA ASN A 85 18.52 -9.21 -8.37
C ASN A 85 17.52 -8.72 -7.32
N LEU A 86 16.98 -7.51 -7.48
CA LEU A 86 15.96 -6.93 -6.59
C LEU A 86 14.57 -7.59 -6.77
N ASN A 87 14.33 -8.35 -7.85
CA ASN A 87 13.03 -8.96 -8.10
C ASN A 87 12.55 -9.89 -6.99
N GLU A 88 13.47 -10.64 -6.38
CA GLU A 88 13.08 -11.61 -5.35
C GLU A 88 12.52 -10.90 -4.12
N ILE A 89 13.17 -9.83 -3.64
CA ILE A 89 12.66 -9.06 -2.50
C ILE A 89 11.40 -8.28 -2.88
N ASN A 90 11.30 -7.74 -4.10
CA ASN A 90 10.09 -7.06 -4.60
C ASN A 90 8.88 -8.00 -4.57
N LYS A 91 9.02 -9.22 -5.07
CA LYS A 91 7.97 -10.25 -5.06
C LYS A 91 7.50 -10.56 -3.64
N ILE A 92 8.43 -10.75 -2.71
CA ILE A 92 8.12 -11.08 -1.32
C ILE A 92 7.47 -9.89 -0.61
N LEU A 93 8.02 -8.68 -0.74
CA LEU A 93 7.49 -7.45 -0.15
C LEU A 93 6.04 -7.18 -0.58
N ALA A 94 5.72 -7.38 -1.86
CA ALA A 94 4.40 -7.08 -2.41
C ALA A 94 3.28 -7.99 -1.84
N HIS A 95 3.62 -9.23 -1.47
CA HIS A 95 2.62 -10.28 -1.30
C HIS A 95 2.71 -11.03 0.04
N ARG A 96 3.93 -11.28 0.53
CA ARG A 96 4.22 -12.09 1.72
C ARG A 96 5.45 -11.56 2.47
N PRO A 97 5.44 -10.30 2.97
CA PRO A 97 6.63 -9.63 3.52
C PRO A 97 7.27 -10.35 4.72
N TRP A 98 6.50 -11.15 5.47
CA TRP A 98 7.00 -11.98 6.58
C TRP A 98 7.97 -13.09 6.16
N LEU A 99 8.09 -13.41 4.85
CA LEU A 99 9.06 -14.40 4.35
C LEU A 99 10.45 -13.80 4.10
N ILE A 100 10.64 -12.49 4.32
CA ILE A 100 11.96 -11.87 4.17
C ILE A 100 12.87 -12.38 5.29
N THR A 101 14.03 -12.88 4.88
CA THR A 101 15.06 -13.40 5.79
C THR A 101 16.39 -12.67 5.55
N LYS A 102 17.34 -12.80 6.49
CA LYS A 102 18.67 -12.20 6.35
C LYS A 102 19.41 -12.66 5.09
N GLU A 103 19.17 -13.89 4.62
CA GLU A 103 19.80 -14.44 3.42
C GLU A 103 19.41 -13.66 2.16
N HIS A 104 18.18 -13.13 2.10
CA HIS A 104 17.74 -12.26 1.01
C HIS A 104 18.55 -10.95 0.99
N ILE A 105 18.82 -10.38 2.17
CA ILE A 105 19.60 -9.15 2.33
C ILE A 105 21.09 -9.41 2.03
N GLU A 106 21.66 -10.48 2.60
CA GLU A 106 23.04 -10.89 2.37
C GLU A 106 23.34 -11.13 0.89
N LYS A 107 22.40 -11.73 0.14
CA LYS A 107 22.53 -11.95 -1.30
C LYS A 107 22.68 -10.64 -2.09
N LEU A 108 21.98 -9.58 -1.68
CA LEU A 108 22.03 -8.26 -2.34
C LEU A 108 23.29 -7.48 -1.96
N LEU A 109 23.78 -7.64 -0.73
CA LEU A 109 24.97 -6.96 -0.20
C LEU A 109 26.28 -7.71 -0.49
N LYS A 110 26.21 -8.96 -0.98
CA LYS A 110 27.38 -9.78 -1.27
C LYS A 110 28.29 -9.06 -2.28
N ILE A 111 29.55 -8.84 -1.88
CA ILE A 111 30.57 -8.16 -2.68
C ILE A 111 30.69 -8.86 -4.03
N SER A 112 30.31 -8.14 -5.08
CA SER A 112 30.30 -8.56 -6.48
C SER A 112 30.28 -7.31 -7.36
N GLU A 113 30.43 -7.48 -8.67
CA GLU A 113 30.33 -6.37 -9.63
C GLU A 113 28.98 -5.61 -9.54
N TRP A 114 27.93 -6.29 -9.08
CA TRP A 114 26.56 -5.79 -9.05
C TRP A 114 26.00 -5.66 -7.62
N SER A 115 26.88 -5.46 -6.63
CA SER A 115 26.48 -5.35 -5.22
C SER A 115 25.69 -4.08 -4.93
N TRP A 116 24.73 -4.19 -4.02
CA TRP A 116 24.03 -3.06 -3.42
C TRP A 116 24.79 -2.55 -2.21
N SER A 117 24.89 -1.23 -2.05
CA SER A 117 25.19 -0.64 -0.75
C SER A 117 23.96 -0.64 0.14
N LEU A 118 24.14 -0.52 1.46
CA LEU A 118 23.03 -0.43 2.40
C LEU A 118 22.11 0.77 2.11
N ALA A 119 22.69 1.94 1.77
CA ALA A 119 21.92 3.14 1.46
C ALA A 119 21.05 2.96 0.19
N GLU A 120 21.64 2.40 -0.87
CA GLU A 120 20.89 2.08 -2.10
C GLU A 120 19.78 1.06 -1.84
N LEU A 121 20.06 0.03 -1.03
CA LEU A 121 19.07 -1.01 -0.72
C LEU A 121 17.91 -0.46 0.10
N VAL A 122 18.17 0.37 1.11
CA VAL A 122 17.12 1.02 1.90
C VAL A 122 16.28 1.92 1.00
N HIS A 123 16.90 2.74 0.15
CA HIS A 123 16.17 3.58 -0.81
C HIS A 123 15.29 2.74 -1.74
N ALA A 124 15.83 1.64 -2.29
CA ALA A 124 15.06 0.73 -3.14
C ALA A 124 13.88 0.08 -2.40
N VAL A 125 14.07 -0.40 -1.17
CA VAL A 125 12.99 -1.03 -0.38
C VAL A 125 11.89 -0.03 -0.06
N VAL A 126 12.24 1.22 0.29
CA VAL A 126 11.25 2.28 0.50
C VAL A 126 10.49 2.59 -0.78
N LEU A 127 11.15 2.65 -1.94
CA LEU A 127 10.50 2.83 -3.24
C LEU A 127 9.52 1.70 -3.57
N LEU A 128 9.92 0.44 -3.34
CA LEU A 128 9.07 -0.73 -3.54
C LEU A 128 7.81 -0.63 -2.67
N ALA A 129 7.97 -0.44 -1.36
CA ALA A 129 6.87 -0.35 -0.41
C ALA A 129 5.95 0.84 -0.71
N HIS A 130 6.51 2.00 -1.04
CA HIS A 130 5.75 3.19 -1.45
C HIS A 130 4.87 2.89 -2.66
N CYS A 131 5.42 2.24 -3.70
CA CYS A 131 4.68 1.93 -4.91
C CYS A 131 3.64 0.81 -4.72
N HIS A 132 3.92 -0.18 -3.85
CA HIS A 132 2.93 -1.21 -3.49
C HIS A 132 1.73 -0.59 -2.77
N ALA A 133 1.98 0.27 -1.77
CA ALA A 133 0.93 1.00 -1.07
C ALA A 133 0.15 1.93 -2.02
N LEU A 134 0.85 2.60 -2.93
CA LEU A 134 0.23 3.48 -3.92
C LEU A 134 -0.63 2.70 -4.93
N ALA A 135 -0.25 1.48 -5.29
CA ALA A 135 -1.07 0.61 -6.14
C ALA A 135 -2.39 0.28 -5.43
N SER A 136 -2.36 -0.08 -4.15
CA SER A 136 -3.56 -0.29 -3.34
C SER A 136 -4.45 0.95 -3.28
N PHE A 137 -3.85 2.14 -3.13
CA PHE A 137 -4.58 3.41 -3.18
C PHE A 137 -5.25 3.65 -4.55
N VAL A 138 -4.52 3.43 -5.65
CA VAL A 138 -5.04 3.58 -7.01
C VAL A 138 -6.26 2.69 -7.25
N PHE A 139 -6.20 1.43 -6.82
CA PHE A 139 -7.35 0.52 -6.92
C PHE A 139 -8.48 0.91 -5.97
N GLY A 140 -8.17 1.22 -4.71
CA GLY A 140 -9.17 1.59 -3.70
C GLY A 140 -9.94 2.86 -4.04
N CYS A 141 -9.30 3.82 -4.70
CA CYS A 141 -9.91 5.07 -5.14
C CYS A 141 -10.45 5.05 -6.58
N GLY A 142 -10.26 3.96 -7.32
CA GLY A 142 -10.70 3.85 -8.72
C GLY A 142 -9.98 4.80 -9.68
N CYS A 143 -8.69 5.06 -9.45
CA CYS A 143 -7.87 5.98 -10.26
C CYS A 143 -7.43 5.40 -11.62
N GLU A 144 -7.93 4.24 -12.05
CA GLU A 144 -7.50 3.62 -13.31
C GLU A 144 -7.88 4.46 -14.53
N GLN A 145 -6.93 4.60 -15.46
CA GLN A 145 -7.16 5.26 -16.74
C GLN A 145 -7.87 4.28 -17.69
N ASP A 146 -9.08 4.66 -18.11
CA ASP A 146 -9.78 4.03 -19.23
C ASP A 146 -9.10 4.48 -20.54
N GLU A 147 -8.12 3.71 -21.02
CA GLU A 147 -7.56 3.90 -22.37
C GLU A 147 -8.43 3.19 -23.40
N GLY A 148 -9.59 3.80 -23.70
CA GLY A 148 -10.48 3.43 -24.79
C GLY A 148 -10.48 4.49 -25.91
N LEU A 149 -10.06 4.08 -27.11
CA LEU A 149 -10.04 4.85 -28.35
C LEU A 149 -11.38 5.56 -28.66
N GLY A 150 -11.31 6.88 -28.87
CA GLY A 150 -12.17 7.60 -29.84
C GLY A 150 -13.67 7.70 -29.54
N GLY A 151 -14.05 8.62 -28.66
CA GLY A 151 -15.45 9.08 -28.57
C GLY A 151 -15.56 10.45 -27.91
N ARG A 152 -15.81 11.50 -28.70
CA ARG A 152 -16.37 12.75 -28.17
C ARG A 152 -17.69 12.40 -27.46
N GLY A 153 -17.72 12.51 -26.14
CA GLY A 153 -18.96 12.38 -25.39
C GLY A 153 -18.73 12.29 -23.89
N SER A 154 -18.79 13.45 -23.23
CA SER A 154 -19.04 13.62 -21.79
C SER A 154 -18.21 12.73 -20.85
N LEU A 155 -17.24 13.34 -20.17
CA LEU A 155 -16.96 12.96 -18.78
C LEU A 155 -18.32 12.92 -18.07
N LYS A 156 -18.91 11.74 -17.90
CA LYS A 156 -19.79 11.50 -16.78
C LYS A 156 -18.82 11.31 -15.63
N PRO A 157 -18.79 12.22 -14.64
CA PRO A 157 -18.22 11.86 -13.37
C PRO A 157 -18.93 10.57 -12.97
N LEU A 158 -18.20 9.52 -12.63
CA LEU A 158 -18.74 8.46 -11.79
C LEU A 158 -19.01 9.11 -10.43
N SER A 159 -20.10 9.89 -10.35
CA SER A 159 -20.81 10.17 -9.11
C SER A 159 -21.49 8.87 -8.72
N LEU A 160 -20.71 7.93 -8.18
CA LEU A 160 -21.24 6.90 -7.32
C LEU A 160 -21.10 7.38 -5.87
N GLY A 161 -22.06 8.21 -5.48
CA GLY A 161 -22.70 8.03 -4.17
C GLY A 161 -22.21 8.80 -2.95
N ASN A 162 -21.11 9.56 -2.95
CA ASN A 162 -20.70 10.32 -1.75
C ASN A 162 -20.43 11.80 -2.08
N GLN A 163 -21.50 12.58 -2.26
CA GLN A 163 -21.43 14.02 -2.01
C GLN A 163 -21.46 14.24 -0.49
N CYS A 164 -20.36 14.75 0.05
CA CYS A 164 -20.32 15.35 1.38
C CYS A 164 -21.39 16.46 1.44
N PHE A 165 -22.35 16.33 2.36
CA PHE A 165 -23.50 17.24 2.48
C PHE A 165 -23.22 18.31 3.54
N CYS A 166 -22.35 19.26 3.21
CA CYS A 166 -22.32 20.56 3.87
C CYS A 166 -22.75 21.64 2.86
N GLU A 167 -23.81 22.35 3.26
CA GLU A 167 -24.38 23.61 2.73
C GLU A 167 -25.53 23.62 1.69
N ALA A 168 -26.64 24.15 2.20
CA ALA A 168 -27.57 25.13 1.62
C ALA A 168 -28.69 24.67 0.67
N THR A 169 -29.89 24.59 1.27
CA THR A 169 -31.13 25.28 0.84
C THR A 169 -31.23 25.77 -0.61
N ALA A 170 -32.10 25.12 -1.40
CA ALA A 170 -33.22 25.73 -2.13
C ALA A 170 -33.74 24.81 -3.25
N GLY A 171 -35.06 24.75 -3.41
CA GLY A 171 -35.65 24.64 -4.74
C GLY A 171 -36.02 23.26 -5.29
N ASN A 172 -37.14 22.76 -4.79
CA ASN A 172 -38.27 22.15 -5.52
C ASN A 172 -38.12 20.86 -6.38
N SER A 173 -38.90 19.87 -5.92
CA SER A 173 -39.95 19.14 -6.67
C SER A 173 -39.54 18.18 -7.80
N TYR A 174 -38.82 17.12 -7.44
CA TYR A 174 -39.06 15.80 -8.04
C TYR A 174 -38.67 14.68 -7.07
N SER A 175 -39.54 13.68 -6.94
CA SER A 175 -39.32 12.37 -6.31
C SER A 175 -39.77 12.16 -4.86
N GLN A 176 -41.07 11.90 -4.68
CA GLN A 176 -41.59 11.23 -3.46
C GLN A 176 -41.24 9.73 -3.41
N GLU A 177 -40.91 9.09 -4.54
CA GLU A 177 -40.62 7.64 -4.62
C GLU A 177 -39.17 7.29 -4.23
N LEU A 178 -38.16 8.10 -4.63
CA LEU A 178 -36.76 7.88 -4.23
C LEU A 178 -36.51 8.16 -2.75
N LEU A 179 -37.28 9.06 -2.13
CA LEU A 179 -37.18 9.37 -0.70
C LEU A 179 -37.58 8.20 0.21
N ARG A 180 -38.46 7.30 -0.26
CA ARG A 180 -38.88 6.13 0.53
C ARG A 180 -37.83 5.02 0.53
N ILE A 181 -37.18 4.78 -0.61
CA ILE A 181 -36.11 3.78 -0.73
C ILE A 181 -34.84 4.28 -0.02
N ASN A 182 -34.52 5.58 -0.14
CA ASN A 182 -33.39 6.19 0.60
C ASN A 182 -33.63 6.26 2.10
N ARG A 183 -34.86 6.51 2.59
CA ARG A 183 -35.13 6.45 4.04
C ARG A 183 -34.87 5.06 4.62
N LYS A 184 -35.17 3.99 3.88
CA LYS A 184 -35.00 2.62 4.40
C LYS A 184 -33.52 2.19 4.43
N ARG A 185 -32.73 2.52 3.40
CA ARG A 185 -31.26 2.32 3.41
C ARG A 185 -30.53 3.25 4.37
N SER A 186 -30.96 4.50 4.48
CA SER A 186 -30.38 5.49 5.39
C SER A 186 -30.63 5.11 6.85
N LEU A 187 -31.81 4.59 7.21
CA LEU A 187 -32.05 4.11 8.58
C LEU A 187 -31.20 2.89 8.93
N ASP A 188 -31.05 1.90 8.03
CA ASP A 188 -30.14 0.76 8.25
C ASP A 188 -28.69 1.22 8.43
N SER A 189 -28.19 2.13 7.58
CA SER A 189 -26.83 2.68 7.73
C SER A 189 -26.66 3.53 8.99
N CYS A 190 -27.70 4.26 9.44
CA CYS A 190 -27.64 5.02 10.69
C CYS A 190 -27.63 4.09 11.90
N MET A 191 -28.41 3.01 11.89
CA MET A 191 -28.39 2.00 12.95
C MET A 191 -27.04 1.26 13.02
N GLU A 192 -26.41 0.99 11.89
CA GLU A 192 -25.04 0.45 11.86
C GLU A 192 -24.00 1.44 12.40
N LEU A 193 -24.14 2.74 12.10
CA LEU A 193 -23.26 3.79 12.66
C LEU A 193 -23.45 3.97 14.16
N ASP A 194 -24.68 3.94 14.67
CA ASP A 194 -24.97 4.03 16.09
C ASP A 194 -24.44 2.78 16.82
N SER A 195 -24.64 1.59 16.24
CA SER A 195 -24.08 0.34 16.77
C SER A 195 -22.55 0.36 16.81
N LEU A 196 -21.91 0.89 15.76
CA LEU A 196 -20.46 1.08 15.72
C LEU A 196 -20.01 2.06 16.81
N ARG A 197 -20.70 3.20 16.97
CA ARG A 197 -20.40 4.20 18.00
C ARG A 197 -20.52 3.62 19.41
N GLU A 198 -21.57 2.87 19.69
CA GLU A 198 -21.76 2.18 20.97
C GLU A 198 -20.67 1.13 21.22
N ARG A 199 -20.27 0.38 20.19
CA ARG A 199 -19.17 -0.57 20.29
C ARG A 199 -17.83 0.13 20.56
N MET A 200 -17.55 1.24 19.89
CA MET A 200 -16.35 2.05 20.13
C MET A 200 -16.32 2.61 21.56
N GLN A 201 -17.45 3.12 22.06
CA GLN A 201 -17.55 3.61 23.44
C GLN A 201 -17.32 2.51 24.47
N ARG A 202 -17.88 1.30 24.26
CA ARG A 202 -17.64 0.16 25.14
C ARG A 202 -16.17 -0.22 25.22
N ILE A 203 -15.50 -0.33 24.07
CA ILE A 203 -14.08 -0.67 24.01
C ILE A 203 -13.23 0.41 24.70
N HIS A 204 -13.58 1.69 24.52
CA HIS A 204 -12.88 2.79 25.18
C HIS A 204 -12.95 2.68 26.72
N VAL A 205 -14.15 2.46 27.26
CA VAL A 205 -14.37 2.28 28.71
C VAL A 205 -13.64 1.03 29.24
N GLU A 206 -13.67 -0.08 28.50
CA GLU A 206 -12.94 -1.31 28.88
C GLU A 206 -11.42 -1.12 28.88
N THR A 207 -10.90 -0.30 27.96
CA THR A 207 -9.46 0.01 27.85
C THR A 207 -9.02 0.89 29.01
N GLU A 208 -9.76 1.97 29.30
CA GLU A 208 -9.48 2.86 30.44
C GLU A 208 -9.54 2.10 31.78
N GLY A 209 -10.55 1.25 31.98
CA GLY A 209 -10.65 0.44 33.19
C GLY A 209 -9.52 -0.60 33.34
N ARG A 210 -8.97 -1.12 32.24
CA ARG A 210 -7.81 -2.02 32.27
C ARG A 210 -6.51 -1.26 32.60
N ASP A 211 -6.37 -0.03 32.12
CA ASP A 211 -5.19 0.80 32.41
C ASP A 211 -5.22 1.32 33.85
N GLU A 212 -6.38 1.68 34.41
CA GLU A 212 -6.54 1.99 35.84
C GLU A 212 -6.22 0.78 36.73
N MET A 213 -6.66 -0.43 36.35
CA MET A 213 -6.35 -1.67 37.08
C MET A 213 -4.84 -2.00 37.05
N ARG A 214 -4.14 -1.70 35.94
CA ARG A 214 -2.70 -1.88 35.79
C ARG A 214 -1.89 -0.90 36.63
N LEU A 215 -2.29 0.37 36.68
CA LEU A 215 -1.65 1.38 37.52
C LEU A 215 -1.78 1.02 39.02
N LEU A 216 -2.95 0.55 39.43
CA LEU A 216 -3.19 0.08 40.81
C LEU A 216 -2.41 -1.20 41.17
N GLN A 217 -2.11 -2.06 40.18
CA GLN A 217 -1.23 -3.22 40.38
C GLN A 217 0.24 -2.82 40.46
N GLN A 218 0.67 -1.83 39.67
CA GLN A 218 2.03 -1.33 39.69
C GLN A 218 2.39 -0.67 41.02
N ASP A 219 1.45 0.04 41.66
CA ASP A 219 1.61 0.58 43.02
C ASP A 219 1.62 -0.50 44.13
N ARG A 220 1.14 -1.72 43.84
CA ARG A 220 1.07 -2.83 44.80
C ARG A 220 2.25 -3.79 44.70
N GLU A 221 2.96 -3.81 43.57
CA GLU A 221 4.07 -4.75 43.29
C GLU A 221 5.47 -4.22 43.69
N GLU A 222 5.59 -3.05 44.32
CA GLU A 222 6.85 -2.63 44.97
C GLU A 222 7.19 -3.44 46.25
N GLY A 223 6.36 -4.43 46.61
CA GLY A 223 6.66 -5.42 47.64
C GLY A 223 6.19 -6.81 47.23
N GLU A 224 7.15 -7.73 47.05
CA GLU A 224 7.00 -9.16 46.75
C GLU A 224 6.95 -9.54 45.27
N GLY A 225 8.11 -10.00 44.76
CA GLY A 225 8.22 -10.61 43.45
C GLY A 225 7.58 -12.00 43.42
N GLN A 226 6.68 -12.21 42.45
CA GLN A 226 6.35 -13.51 41.91
C GLN A 226 5.75 -13.35 40.51
N GLY A 227 6.28 -14.12 39.56
CA GLY A 227 5.92 -14.04 38.15
C GLY A 227 4.46 -14.43 37.90
N ALA A 228 3.78 -13.60 37.13
CA ALA A 228 2.48 -13.91 36.55
C ALA A 228 2.65 -14.17 35.04
N GLU A 229 2.31 -15.40 34.61
CA GLU A 229 2.13 -15.74 33.20
C GLU A 229 1.01 -14.90 32.60
N VAL A 230 1.34 -14.03 31.66
CA VAL A 230 0.35 -13.33 30.84
C VAL A 230 -0.15 -14.31 29.77
N GLY A 231 -1.31 -14.91 30.05
CA GLY A 231 -2.04 -15.72 29.09
C GLY A 231 -2.36 -14.91 27.83
N ALA A 232 -1.86 -15.38 26.68
CA ALA A 232 -2.20 -14.87 25.37
C ALA A 232 -3.67 -15.18 25.06
N GLN A 233 -4.58 -14.23 25.35
CA GLN A 233 -5.87 -14.18 24.67
C GLN A 233 -5.63 -13.57 23.29
N GLY A 234 -5.14 -14.40 22.36
CA GLY A 234 -5.21 -14.09 20.94
C GLY A 234 -6.68 -14.08 20.52
N GLY A 235 -7.19 -12.90 20.19
CA GLY A 235 -8.53 -12.76 19.62
C GLY A 235 -8.60 -13.57 18.32
N THR A 236 -9.54 -14.52 18.26
CA THR A 236 -9.87 -15.20 17.01
C THR A 236 -10.63 -14.20 16.15
N GLU A 237 -9.92 -13.48 15.27
CA GLU A 237 -10.55 -12.67 14.24
C GLU A 237 -11.23 -13.62 13.24
N HIS A 238 -12.56 -13.53 13.15
CA HIS A 238 -13.33 -14.29 12.18
C HIS A 238 -13.07 -13.70 10.79
N CYS A 239 -12.21 -14.36 10.00
CA CYS A 239 -11.94 -13.99 8.62
C CYS A 239 -13.18 -14.30 7.77
N SER A 240 -13.89 -13.27 7.32
CA SER A 240 -14.94 -13.41 6.30
C SER A 240 -14.30 -13.40 4.91
N ASP A 241 -14.35 -14.56 4.24
CA ASP A 241 -13.92 -14.76 2.85
C ASP A 241 -14.54 -13.70 1.92
N LEU A 242 -13.72 -12.79 1.39
CA LEU A 242 -14.07 -11.95 0.24
C LEU A 242 -13.44 -12.53 -1.03
N SER A 243 -13.89 -13.73 -1.42
CA SER A 243 -13.54 -14.32 -2.72
C SER A 243 -14.55 -13.88 -3.80
N ALA A 244 -14.48 -12.60 -4.18
CA ALA A 244 -15.07 -12.17 -5.45
C ALA A 244 -14.04 -12.43 -6.56
N GLY A 245 -14.22 -13.54 -7.26
CA GLY A 245 -13.33 -13.99 -8.32
C GLY A 245 -13.22 -12.97 -9.46
N LEU A 246 -11.99 -12.55 -9.75
CA LEU A 246 -11.62 -11.96 -11.03
C LEU A 246 -10.97 -13.06 -11.86
N SER A 247 -11.75 -13.73 -12.71
CA SER A 247 -11.22 -14.63 -13.72
C SER A 247 -10.70 -13.82 -14.92
N PRO A 248 -9.53 -14.13 -15.49
CA PRO A 248 -9.07 -13.49 -16.71
C PRO A 248 -9.84 -14.05 -17.91
N LEU A 249 -10.55 -13.19 -18.64
CA LEU A 249 -11.05 -13.51 -19.97
C LEU A 249 -9.87 -13.48 -20.95
N ALA A 250 -9.55 -14.65 -21.51
CA ALA A 250 -8.63 -14.76 -22.63
C ALA A 250 -9.38 -14.42 -23.92
N ASP A 251 -8.95 -13.38 -24.62
CA ASP A 251 -9.30 -13.17 -26.02
C ASP A 251 -8.05 -13.27 -26.90
N THR A 252 -8.12 -14.23 -27.81
CA THR A 252 -7.24 -14.41 -28.95
C THR A 252 -7.70 -13.51 -30.08
N ASP A 253 -6.89 -12.54 -30.50
CA ASP A 253 -6.46 -12.36 -31.90
C ASP A 253 -5.73 -11.03 -32.08
N GLY A 254 -4.72 -11.05 -32.96
CA GLY A 254 -3.73 -9.99 -33.07
C GLY A 254 -4.21 -8.77 -33.84
N GLU A 255 -3.97 -7.60 -33.26
CA GLU A 255 -3.63 -6.38 -34.00
C GLU A 255 -2.78 -5.44 -33.14
N VAL A 256 -1.77 -4.83 -33.76
CA VAL A 256 -0.69 -4.09 -33.10
C VAL A 256 -1.20 -2.74 -32.58
N THR A 257 -1.64 -2.72 -31.32
CA THR A 257 -1.69 -1.52 -30.47
C THR A 257 -1.39 -1.89 -29.01
N GLY A 258 -0.11 -1.85 -28.62
CA GLY A 258 0.37 -1.36 -27.31
C GLY A 258 -0.19 -1.93 -25.99
N ALA A 259 -0.75 -3.14 -25.93
CA ALA A 259 -0.97 -3.79 -24.63
C ALA A 259 0.39 -4.22 -24.08
N THR A 260 1.05 -3.36 -23.28
CA THR A 260 2.24 -3.72 -22.52
C THR A 260 1.91 -4.94 -21.65
N ASN A 261 2.50 -6.08 -21.99
CA ASN A 261 2.43 -7.27 -21.16
C ASN A 261 3.25 -6.99 -19.90
N LEU A 262 2.57 -6.58 -18.83
CA LEU A 262 3.19 -6.23 -17.55
C LEU A 262 4.03 -7.36 -16.95
N ALA A 263 3.76 -8.62 -17.34
CA ALA A 263 4.52 -9.77 -16.89
C ALA A 263 6.01 -9.69 -17.27
N CYS A 264 6.39 -8.89 -18.30
CA CYS A 264 7.79 -8.72 -18.68
C CYS A 264 8.63 -8.00 -17.60
N TYR A 265 7.99 -7.34 -16.63
CA TYR A 265 8.64 -6.61 -15.53
C TYR A 265 8.75 -7.39 -14.22
N MET A 266 8.30 -8.65 -14.16
CA MET A 266 8.30 -9.43 -12.92
C MET A 266 8.74 -10.89 -13.12
N GLN A 267 9.32 -11.47 -12.07
CA GLN A 267 9.51 -12.92 -11.96
C GLN A 267 8.36 -13.52 -11.17
N ASP A 268 7.95 -14.74 -11.53
CA ASP A 268 6.89 -15.47 -10.82
C ASP A 268 5.58 -14.67 -10.69
N PRO A 269 4.85 -14.45 -11.80
CA PRO A 269 3.63 -13.62 -11.82
C PRO A 269 2.51 -14.18 -10.93
N ASP A 270 2.49 -15.50 -10.73
CA ASP A 270 1.44 -16.20 -9.98
C ASP A 270 1.66 -16.14 -8.45
N PHE A 271 2.81 -15.64 -8.00
CA PHE A 271 3.07 -15.43 -6.57
C PHE A 271 2.18 -14.31 -6.02
N GLY A 272 1.17 -14.69 -5.25
CA GLY A 272 0.22 -13.76 -4.62
C GLY A 272 0.22 -13.83 -3.09
N TYR A 273 -0.66 -13.02 -2.50
CA TYR A 273 -0.99 -13.09 -1.08
C TYR A 273 -1.56 -14.48 -0.72
N GLN A 274 -1.18 -14.98 0.45
CA GLN A 274 -1.71 -16.22 1.00
C GLN A 274 -2.33 -15.92 2.36
N ASP A 275 -3.61 -16.23 2.48
CA ASP A 275 -4.40 -16.05 3.70
C ASP A 275 -3.82 -16.89 4.85
N PHE A 276 -3.73 -16.27 6.03
CA PHE A 276 -3.29 -16.92 7.27
C PHE A 276 -4.24 -18.06 7.68
N ALA A 277 -5.53 -17.96 7.37
CA ALA A 277 -6.52 -19.00 7.67
C ALA A 277 -6.34 -20.27 6.80
N ARG A 278 -5.56 -20.20 5.71
CA ARG A 278 -5.33 -21.31 4.77
C ARG A 278 -3.96 -22.00 4.95
N ARG A 279 -3.26 -21.73 6.05
CA ARG A 279 -1.98 -22.37 6.36
C ARG A 279 -2.19 -23.71 7.06
N ASP A 280 -1.32 -24.69 6.77
CA ASP A 280 -1.09 -25.78 7.71
C ASP A 280 -0.50 -25.18 9.01
N GLU A 281 -0.95 -25.66 10.18
CA GLU A 281 -0.69 -25.08 11.51
C GLU A 281 0.81 -24.79 11.78
N ASP A 282 1.72 -25.52 11.14
CA ASP A 282 3.19 -25.42 11.27
C ASP A 282 3.84 -24.19 10.60
N GLN A 283 3.11 -23.40 9.80
CA GLN A 283 3.67 -22.24 9.07
C GLN A 283 3.31 -20.86 9.65
N THR A 284 2.65 -20.83 10.81
CA THR A 284 2.19 -19.57 11.42
C THR A 284 3.25 -18.99 12.35
N GLN A 285 4.26 -18.32 11.78
CA GLN A 285 5.20 -17.54 12.58
C GLN A 285 4.50 -16.27 13.08
N VAL A 286 4.02 -16.30 14.31
CA VAL A 286 3.46 -15.12 14.98
C VAL A 286 4.60 -14.18 15.32
N PHE A 287 4.56 -12.98 14.73
CA PHE A 287 5.52 -11.92 14.99
C PHE A 287 5.00 -11.00 16.09
N ARG A 288 5.79 -10.79 17.15
CA ARG A 288 5.42 -9.86 18.23
C ARG A 288 5.93 -8.47 17.88
N VAL A 289 5.05 -7.47 17.99
CA VAL A 289 5.39 -6.07 17.69
C VAL A 289 6.53 -5.56 18.58
N GLN A 290 6.63 -6.06 19.82
CA GLN A 290 7.71 -5.68 20.75
C GLN A 290 9.09 -6.18 20.30
N ASP A 291 9.16 -7.23 19.48
CA ASP A 291 10.44 -7.77 19.01
C ASP A 291 11.08 -6.83 17.98
N TYR A 292 10.28 -6.07 17.22
CA TYR A 292 10.75 -5.04 16.29
C TYR A 292 9.61 -4.09 15.89
N SER A 293 9.61 -2.90 16.49
CA SER A 293 8.66 -1.80 16.20
C SER A 293 9.31 -0.71 15.33
N TRP A 294 8.47 0.10 14.67
CA TRP A 294 8.95 1.29 13.95
C TRP A 294 9.61 2.29 14.89
N GLU A 295 8.97 2.59 16.02
CA GLU A 295 9.41 3.57 17.02
C GLU A 295 10.78 3.23 17.62
N ASP A 296 10.98 1.97 18.05
CA ASP A 296 12.19 1.58 18.76
C ASP A 296 13.34 1.20 17.80
N HIS A 297 13.02 0.65 16.62
CA HIS A 297 14.02 0.03 15.75
C HIS A 297 14.00 0.57 14.31
N GLY A 298 12.83 0.55 13.67
CA GLY A 298 12.68 0.83 12.24
C GLY A 298 13.13 2.24 11.84
N PHE A 299 12.64 3.25 12.58
CA PHE A 299 12.95 4.65 12.36
C PHE A 299 14.46 4.92 12.40
N SER A 300 15.12 4.48 13.47
CA SER A 300 16.56 4.68 13.69
C SER A 300 17.40 3.98 12.61
N LEU A 301 17.01 2.76 12.21
CA LEU A 301 17.70 2.01 11.16
C LEU A 301 17.62 2.74 9.81
N VAL A 302 16.41 3.11 9.40
CA VAL A 302 16.16 3.75 8.10
C VAL A 302 16.86 5.11 8.05
N ASN A 303 16.68 5.95 9.06
CA ASN A 303 17.26 7.30 9.10
C ASN A 303 18.80 7.29 9.15
N ARG A 304 19.40 6.23 9.72
CA ARG A 304 20.86 6.06 9.72
C ARG A 304 21.42 5.66 8.35
N LEU A 305 20.65 4.93 7.54
CA LEU A 305 21.11 4.37 6.27
C LEU A 305 20.72 5.21 5.06
N TYR A 306 19.61 5.95 5.16
CA TYR A 306 19.18 6.96 4.20
C TYR A 306 18.62 8.12 5.03
N SER A 307 19.41 9.18 5.16
CA SER A 307 19.09 10.31 6.06
C SER A 307 17.79 10.98 5.67
N ASP A 308 17.10 11.58 6.64
CA ASP A 308 15.86 12.36 6.51
C ASP A 308 14.62 11.58 6.06
N ILE A 309 14.76 10.45 5.36
CA ILE A 309 13.60 9.62 4.96
C ILE A 309 12.86 9.04 6.17
N GLY A 310 13.56 8.79 7.29
CA GLY A 310 12.93 8.30 8.50
C GLY A 310 11.91 9.30 9.04
N HIS A 311 12.23 10.59 9.02
CA HIS A 311 11.31 11.65 9.43
C HIS A 311 10.12 11.78 8.49
N LEU A 312 10.35 11.70 7.18
CA LEU A 312 9.29 11.80 6.16
C LEU A 312 8.32 10.61 6.16
N LEU A 313 8.77 9.43 6.62
CA LEU A 313 7.92 8.25 6.78
C LEU A 313 7.19 8.21 8.13
N ASP A 314 7.69 8.95 9.13
CA ASP A 314 7.12 9.03 10.48
C ASP A 314 6.02 10.11 10.58
N GLU A 315 6.16 11.20 9.80
CA GLU A 315 5.16 12.30 9.65
C GLU A 315 3.91 11.88 8.85
#